data_AF-A0A7X7QU50-F1
#
_entry.id   AF-A0A7X7QU50-F1
#
_cell.length_a   1.000
_cell.length_b   1.000
_cell.length_c   1.000
_cell.angle_alpha   90.00
_cell.angle_beta   90.00
_cell.angle_gamma   90.00
#
_symmetry.space_group_name_H-M   'P 1'
#
loop_
_entity.id
_entity.type
_entity.pdbx_description
1 polymer ?
#
loop_
_entity_poly.entity_id
_entity_poly.type
_entity_poly.pdbx_seq_one_letter_code
_entity_poly.pdbx_strand_id
1 'polypeptide(L)'
;MNGIKAATLSWLTMSLSLLAMGCSPLYITQAVYQESLILLRRRSISKVIADPNTHPDLKIKLQLVLDARAFAMRIGLEPRGSFTKYTHMDQDVLTWVLAASRPDAFILKQWWFPFVGRVPYRGFFEKADALSAAAALQDQGYETSIRGAEAFSTLGWFNDPVLSTTLQRSAPSIVETVLHESTHSTIWVPGHVDFNESLANFVGIQGTLD
;
A
#
# COMPACT_ATOMS: atom_id res chain seq x y z
N MET A 1 39.38 28.13 -25.39
CA MET A 1 38.36 28.43 -24.35
C MET A 1 36.92 28.09 -24.73
N ASN A 2 36.63 27.58 -25.94
CA ASN A 2 35.24 27.30 -26.37
C ASN A 2 34.72 25.88 -26.05
N GLY A 3 35.62 24.91 -25.81
CA GLY A 3 35.23 23.51 -25.53
C GLY A 3 34.68 23.25 -24.12
N ILE A 4 35.16 24.00 -23.11
CA ILE A 4 34.75 23.81 -21.71
C ILE A 4 33.30 24.26 -21.50
N LYS A 5 32.87 25.35 -22.15
CA LYS A 5 31.50 25.88 -22.06
C LYS A 5 30.47 24.95 -22.75
N ALA A 6 30.86 24.29 -23.84
CA ALA A 6 30.01 23.34 -24.56
C ALA A 6 29.82 22.04 -23.77
N ALA A 7 30.87 21.57 -23.10
CA ALA A 7 30.80 20.42 -22.21
C ALA A 7 29.86 20.72 -21.02
N THR A 8 30.05 21.83 -20.30
CA THR A 8 29.20 22.19 -19.16
C THR A 8 27.72 22.34 -19.53
N LEU A 9 27.42 22.84 -20.74
CA LEU A 9 26.04 22.96 -21.22
C LEU A 9 25.44 21.58 -21.56
N SER A 10 26.23 20.66 -22.12
CA SER A 10 25.80 19.26 -22.37
C SER A 10 25.58 18.46 -21.08
N TRP A 11 26.41 18.66 -20.06
CA TRP A 11 26.21 18.01 -18.75
C TRP A 11 24.95 18.56 -18.06
N LEU A 12 24.69 19.87 -18.15
CA LEU A 12 23.50 20.48 -17.59
C LEU A 12 22.21 20.03 -18.29
N THR A 13 22.21 19.93 -19.62
CA THR A 13 21.05 19.43 -20.38
C THR A 13 20.83 17.94 -20.18
N MET A 14 21.89 17.12 -20.08
CA MET A 14 21.76 15.69 -19.76
C MET A 14 21.23 15.48 -18.34
N SER A 15 21.68 16.27 -17.36
CA SER A 15 21.18 16.24 -15.97
C SER A 15 19.70 16.66 -15.88
N LEU A 16 19.31 17.70 -16.63
CA LEU A 16 17.92 18.17 -16.68
C LEU A 16 16.99 17.19 -17.41
N SER A 17 17.51 16.45 -18.40
CA SER A 17 16.78 15.38 -19.10
C SER A 17 16.58 14.15 -18.22
N LEU A 18 17.55 13.81 -17.36
CA LEU A 18 17.42 12.74 -16.37
C LEU A 18 16.38 13.06 -15.28
N LEU A 19 16.20 14.33 -14.93
CA LEU A 19 15.13 14.78 -14.02
C LEU A 19 13.74 14.73 -14.66
N ALA A 20 13.65 14.79 -16.00
CA ALA A 20 12.39 14.73 -16.75
C ALA A 20 11.95 13.30 -17.08
N MET A 21 12.87 12.32 -17.08
CA MET A 21 12.57 10.92 -17.37
C MET A 21 12.18 10.16 -16.10
N GLY A 22 10.94 10.35 -15.66
CA GLY A 22 10.19 9.31 -14.96
C GLY A 22 10.65 8.98 -13.54
N CYS A 23 10.64 9.96 -12.63
CA CYS A 23 10.33 9.78 -11.22
C CYS A 23 10.32 11.17 -10.60
N SER A 24 9.18 11.66 -10.11
CA SER A 24 9.20 12.89 -9.31
C SER A 24 9.90 12.57 -8.00
N PRO A 25 11.12 13.10 -7.72
CA PRO A 25 11.80 12.84 -6.44
C PRO A 25 10.90 13.26 -5.27
N LEU A 26 10.06 14.28 -5.50
CA LEU A 26 9.04 14.73 -4.58
C LEU A 26 8.05 13.62 -4.18
N TYR A 27 7.60 12.81 -5.14
CA TYR A 27 6.69 11.68 -4.88
C TYR A 27 7.32 10.65 -3.96
N ILE A 28 8.58 10.27 -4.24
CA ILE A 28 9.31 9.31 -3.42
C ILE A 28 9.54 9.88 -2.01
N THR A 29 9.95 11.15 -1.91
CA THR A 29 10.12 11.80 -0.59
C THR A 29 8.83 11.88 0.18
N GLN A 30 7.70 12.12 -0.49
CA GLN A 30 6.39 12.17 0.15
C GLN A 30 5.98 10.78 0.63
N ALA A 31 6.20 9.73 -0.17
CA ALA A 31 5.92 8.36 0.23
C ALA A 31 6.75 7.93 1.44
N VAL A 32 8.05 8.24 1.44
CA VAL A 32 8.93 7.98 2.59
C VAL A 32 8.48 8.75 3.82
N TYR A 33 8.09 10.02 3.67
CA TYR A 33 7.61 10.84 4.77
C TYR A 33 6.33 10.28 5.41
N GLN A 34 5.34 9.93 4.60
CA GLN A 34 4.08 9.37 5.10
C GLN A 34 4.28 8.02 5.79
N GLU A 35 5.07 7.14 5.17
CA GLU A 35 5.43 5.86 5.77
C GLU A 35 6.17 6.06 7.10
N SER A 36 7.08 7.04 7.18
CA SER A 36 7.80 7.35 8.42
C SER A 36 6.86 7.78 9.55
N LEU A 37 5.81 8.57 9.24
CA LEU A 37 4.82 8.97 10.24
C LEU A 37 4.03 7.76 10.76
N ILE A 38 3.66 6.84 9.88
CA ILE A 38 2.94 5.61 10.26
C ILE A 38 3.77 4.77 11.22
N LEU A 39 5.04 4.59 10.87
CA LEU A 39 5.99 3.79 11.65
C LEU A 39 6.36 4.46 12.98
N LEU A 40 6.43 5.79 13.05
CA LEU A 40 6.75 6.53 14.28
C LEU A 40 5.57 6.59 15.25
N ARG A 41 4.33 6.64 14.75
CA ARG A 41 3.10 6.74 15.57
C ARG A 41 2.58 5.40 16.09
N ARG A 42 3.18 4.28 15.67
CA ARG A 42 2.69 2.93 15.99
C ARG A 42 2.75 2.62 17.49
N ARG A 43 1.65 2.09 18.02
CA ARG A 43 1.52 1.62 19.41
C ARG A 43 1.29 0.11 19.42
N SER A 44 1.67 -0.57 20.50
CA SER A 44 1.37 -2.00 20.66
C SER A 44 -0.14 -2.21 20.79
N ILE A 45 -0.72 -3.13 20.02
CA ILE A 45 -2.17 -3.41 20.10
C ILE A 45 -2.56 -3.77 21.54
N SER A 46 -1.79 -4.66 22.18
CA SER A 46 -1.99 -5.04 23.58
C SER A 46 -1.97 -3.87 24.55
N LYS A 47 -1.11 -2.86 24.32
CA LYS A 47 -1.06 -1.65 25.16
C LYS A 47 -2.26 -0.74 24.92
N VAL A 48 -2.76 -0.66 23.68
CA VAL A 48 -3.94 0.15 23.34
C VAL A 48 -5.21 -0.48 23.94
N ILE A 49 -5.34 -1.82 23.89
CA ILE A 49 -6.46 -2.54 24.51
C ILE A 49 -6.46 -2.35 26.04
N ALA A 50 -5.29 -2.43 26.68
CA ALA A 50 -5.14 -2.27 28.13
C ALA A 50 -5.36 -0.83 28.63
N ASP A 51 -5.28 0.18 27.76
CA ASP A 51 -5.44 1.59 28.11
C ASP A 51 -6.91 1.88 28.48
N PRO A 52 -7.22 2.33 29.72
CA PRO A 52 -8.59 2.58 30.16
C PRO A 52 -9.28 3.71 29.37
N ASN A 53 -8.51 4.61 28.75
CA ASN A 53 -9.06 5.74 27.99
C ASN A 53 -9.36 5.39 26.52
N THR A 54 -8.99 4.19 26.06
CA THR A 54 -9.28 3.75 24.69
C THR A 54 -10.77 3.44 24.52
N HIS A 55 -11.35 3.96 23.43
CA HIS A 55 -12.77 3.73 23.10
C HIS A 55 -13.10 2.22 23.02
N PRO A 56 -14.23 1.76 23.60
CA PRO A 56 -14.59 0.33 23.61
C PRO A 56 -14.60 -0.33 22.24
N ASP A 57 -15.17 0.33 21.22
CA ASP A 57 -15.22 -0.21 19.85
C ASP A 57 -13.83 -0.44 19.26
N LEU A 58 -12.87 0.45 19.56
CA LEU A 58 -11.50 0.27 19.11
C LEU A 58 -10.86 -0.93 19.78
N LYS A 59 -11.13 -1.16 21.09
CA LYS A 59 -10.65 -2.35 21.79
C LYS A 59 -11.20 -3.64 21.18
N ILE A 60 -12.49 -3.67 20.87
CA ILE A 60 -13.15 -4.83 20.25
C ILE A 60 -12.51 -5.16 18.90
N LYS A 61 -12.36 -4.16 18.03
CA LYS A 61 -11.77 -4.36 16.70
C LYS A 61 -10.30 -4.75 16.75
N LEU A 62 -9.55 -4.17 17.68
CA LEU A 62 -8.15 -4.54 17.91
C LEU A 62 -8.00 -5.94 18.50
N GLN A 63 -8.92 -6.37 19.36
CA GLN A 63 -8.96 -7.74 19.85
C GLN A 63 -9.26 -8.71 18.70
N LEU A 64 -10.21 -8.37 17.82
CA LEU A 64 -10.52 -9.17 16.62
C LEU A 64 -9.29 -9.36 15.72
N VAL A 65 -8.45 -8.33 15.56
CA VAL A 65 -7.19 -8.45 14.82
C VAL A 65 -6.25 -9.46 15.48
N LEU A 66 -6.10 -9.42 16.81
CA LEU A 66 -5.25 -10.37 17.53
C LEU A 66 -5.79 -11.80 17.43
N ASP A 67 -7.11 -11.97 17.51
CA ASP A 67 -7.78 -13.26 17.40
C ASP A 67 -7.63 -13.83 15.98
N ALA A 68 -7.83 -13.01 14.95
CA ALA A 68 -7.60 -13.39 13.55
C ALA A 68 -6.12 -13.75 13.31
N ARG A 69 -5.18 -13.01 13.90
CA ARG A 69 -3.75 -13.33 13.84
C ARG A 69 -3.44 -14.68 14.51
N ALA A 70 -4.04 -14.97 15.65
CA ALA A 70 -3.88 -16.26 16.34
C ALA A 70 -4.49 -17.39 15.52
N PHE A 71 -5.63 -17.15 14.87
CA PHE A 71 -6.25 -18.08 13.95
C PHE A 71 -5.37 -18.38 12.73
N ALA A 72 -4.79 -17.34 12.11
CA ALA A 72 -3.83 -17.47 11.01
C ALA A 72 -2.70 -18.45 11.37
N MET A 73 -2.12 -18.30 12.56
CA MET A 73 -1.07 -19.20 13.05
C MET A 73 -1.57 -20.64 13.25
N ARG A 74 -2.82 -20.82 13.70
CA ARG A 74 -3.43 -22.14 13.89
C ARG A 74 -3.62 -22.89 12.57
N ILE A 75 -3.91 -22.18 11.48
CA ILE A 75 -4.07 -22.76 10.13
C ILE A 75 -2.75 -22.83 9.35
N GLY A 76 -1.61 -22.56 10.00
CA GLY A 76 -0.28 -22.71 9.42
C GLY A 76 0.28 -21.48 8.70
N LEU A 77 -0.37 -20.31 8.82
CA LEU A 77 0.19 -19.05 8.31
C LEU A 77 1.21 -18.45 9.29
N GLU A 78 2.17 -17.73 8.74
CA GLU A 78 3.23 -17.06 9.48
C GLU A 78 3.11 -15.53 9.36
N PRO A 79 2.22 -14.88 10.14
CA PRO A 79 2.10 -13.40 10.14
C PRO A 79 3.36 -12.67 10.65
N ARG A 80 4.35 -13.40 11.20
CA ARG A 80 5.58 -12.84 11.79
C ARG A 80 5.27 -11.69 12.77
N GLY A 81 5.87 -10.51 12.60
CA GLY A 81 5.62 -9.36 13.46
C GLY A 81 4.44 -8.48 13.03
N SER A 82 3.79 -8.79 11.91
CA SER A 82 2.56 -8.12 11.45
C SER A 82 1.42 -8.30 12.45
N PHE A 83 0.47 -7.38 12.40
CA PHE A 83 -0.74 -7.41 13.25
C PHE A 83 -0.46 -7.37 14.76
N THR A 84 0.67 -6.78 15.18
CA THR A 84 1.03 -6.58 16.60
C THR A 84 0.98 -5.10 17.01
N LYS A 85 1.00 -4.19 16.03
CA LYS A 85 0.99 -2.75 16.23
C LYS A 85 -0.25 -2.11 15.60
N TYR A 86 -0.63 -0.96 16.11
CA TYR A 86 -1.73 -0.13 15.63
C TYR A 86 -1.25 1.31 15.45
N THR A 87 -1.67 1.94 14.35
CA THR A 87 -1.45 3.36 14.11
C THR A 87 -2.79 4.03 13.79
N HIS A 88 -3.09 5.10 14.52
CA HIS A 88 -4.21 5.97 14.18
C HIS A 88 -3.80 6.89 13.02
N MET A 89 -4.61 6.87 11.97
CA MET A 89 -4.56 7.80 10.85
C MET A 89 -5.64 8.86 11.05
N ASP A 90 -5.26 10.12 10.85
CA ASP A 90 -6.17 11.28 10.93
C ASP A 90 -7.11 11.37 9.69
N GLN A 91 -6.85 10.56 8.67
CA GLN A 91 -7.53 10.54 7.38
C GLN A 91 -8.20 9.18 7.13
N ASP A 92 -9.33 9.18 6.41
CA ASP A 92 -10.16 7.99 6.15
C ASP A 92 -9.55 7.01 5.13
N VAL A 93 -8.58 7.46 4.33
CA VAL A 93 -7.91 6.64 3.31
C VAL A 93 -6.41 6.85 3.42
N LEU A 94 -5.63 5.76 3.38
CA LEU A 94 -4.18 5.84 3.40
C LEU A 94 -3.64 6.42 2.09
N THR A 95 -4.09 5.88 0.96
CA THR A 95 -3.71 6.35 -0.37
C THR A 95 -4.83 6.11 -1.38
N TRP A 96 -4.96 7.01 -2.36
CA TRP A 96 -5.82 6.86 -3.52
C TRP A 96 -5.05 6.14 -4.63
N VAL A 97 -5.46 4.92 -4.95
CA VAL A 97 -4.84 4.07 -5.97
C VAL A 97 -5.52 4.31 -7.30
N LEU A 98 -4.77 4.83 -8.26
CA LEU A 98 -5.15 4.97 -9.65
C LEU A 98 -4.68 3.75 -10.46
N ALA A 99 -5.59 3.11 -11.16
CA ALA A 99 -5.31 2.15 -12.22
C ALA A 99 -5.85 2.70 -13.54
N ALA A 100 -5.23 2.32 -14.66
CA ALA A 100 -5.68 2.73 -15.98
C ALA A 100 -5.49 1.58 -16.98
N SER A 101 -6.42 1.40 -17.90
CA SER A 101 -6.35 0.40 -18.97
C SER A 101 -6.66 1.03 -20.32
N ARG A 102 -6.26 0.35 -21.39
CA ARG A 102 -6.79 0.67 -22.71
C ARG A 102 -8.29 0.31 -22.77
N PRO A 103 -9.11 1.05 -23.53
CA PRO A 103 -10.53 0.75 -23.68
C PRO A 103 -10.78 -0.51 -24.51
N ASP A 104 -9.85 -0.86 -25.40
CA ASP A 104 -9.96 -1.97 -26.34
C ASP A 104 -9.20 -3.23 -25.92
N ALA A 105 -8.53 -3.20 -24.77
CA ALA A 105 -7.75 -4.33 -24.27
C ALA A 105 -7.60 -4.26 -22.75
N PHE A 106 -7.66 -5.42 -22.07
CA PHE A 106 -7.37 -5.55 -20.63
C PHE A 106 -5.86 -5.41 -20.31
N ILE A 107 -5.20 -4.42 -20.92
CA ILE A 107 -3.79 -4.10 -20.74
C ILE A 107 -3.70 -2.90 -19.81
N LEU A 108 -3.32 -3.15 -18.56
CA LEU A 108 -3.10 -2.11 -17.56
C LEU A 108 -1.86 -1.29 -17.88
N LYS A 109 -1.99 0.03 -17.76
CA LYS A 109 -0.87 0.96 -17.75
C LYS A 109 0.10 0.56 -16.64
N GLN A 110 1.38 0.49 -16.99
CA GLN A 110 2.44 0.18 -16.05
C GLN A 110 3.14 1.47 -15.61
N TRP A 111 3.36 1.60 -14.30
CA TRP A 111 4.23 2.61 -13.71
C TRP A 111 5.49 1.92 -13.23
N TRP A 112 6.66 2.53 -13.47
CA TRP A 112 7.92 2.02 -12.97
C TRP A 112 8.35 2.82 -11.74
N PHE A 113 8.79 2.12 -10.70
CA PHE A 113 9.37 2.70 -9.49
C PHE A 113 10.75 2.10 -9.23
N PRO A 114 11.71 2.89 -8.70
CA PRO A 114 12.99 2.37 -8.24
C PRO A 114 12.78 1.24 -7.23
N PHE A 115 13.59 0.19 -7.32
CA PHE A 115 13.58 -1.02 -6.47
C PHE A 115 12.36 -1.94 -6.60
N VAL A 116 11.16 -1.40 -6.83
CA VAL A 116 9.90 -2.19 -6.97
C VAL A 116 9.71 -2.71 -8.40
N GLY A 117 10.16 -1.97 -9.41
CA GLY A 117 9.96 -2.32 -10.81
C GLY A 117 8.64 -1.80 -11.38
N ARG A 118 8.05 -2.52 -12.34
CA ARG A 118 6.79 -2.12 -12.98
C ARG A 118 5.59 -2.66 -12.21
N VAL A 119 4.63 -1.79 -11.92
CA VAL A 119 3.37 -2.13 -11.25
C VAL A 119 2.18 -1.54 -12.02
N PRO A 120 1.01 -2.21 -11.99
CA PRO A 120 -0.16 -1.82 -12.79
C PRO A 120 -1.02 -0.72 -12.14
N TYR A 121 -0.48 0.04 -11.18
CA TYR A 121 -1.20 1.12 -10.48
C TYR A 121 -0.24 2.17 -9.90
N ARG A 122 -0.80 3.32 -9.52
CA ARG A 122 -0.07 4.41 -8.83
C ARG A 122 -0.88 4.93 -7.65
N GLY A 123 -0.28 5.00 -6.47
CA GLY A 123 -0.88 5.60 -5.27
C GLY A 123 -0.71 7.13 -5.24
N PHE A 124 -1.66 7.83 -4.63
CA PHE A 124 -1.65 9.28 -4.37
C PHE A 124 -2.09 9.54 -2.92
N PHE A 125 -1.51 10.53 -2.25
CA PHE A 125 -1.89 10.83 -0.87
C PHE A 125 -3.16 11.70 -0.82
N GLU A 126 -3.27 12.64 -1.75
CA GLU A 126 -4.44 13.49 -1.91
C GLU A 126 -5.37 12.96 -3.01
N LYS A 127 -6.68 12.96 -2.75
CA LYS A 127 -7.68 12.54 -3.74
C LYS A 127 -7.65 13.42 -4.98
N ALA A 128 -7.42 14.72 -4.78
CA ALA A 128 -7.35 15.70 -5.86
C ALA A 128 -6.21 15.37 -6.86
N ASP A 129 -5.06 14.93 -6.35
CA ASP A 129 -3.93 14.54 -7.20
C ASP A 129 -4.25 13.28 -8.02
N ALA A 130 -4.93 12.30 -7.41
CA ALA A 130 -5.39 11.11 -8.11
C ALA A 130 -6.37 11.46 -9.24
N LEU A 131 -7.33 12.35 -8.97
CA LEU A 131 -8.32 12.81 -9.94
C LEU A 131 -7.67 13.58 -11.10
N SER A 132 -6.72 14.48 -10.80
CA SER A 132 -5.96 15.21 -11.82
C SER A 132 -5.15 14.27 -12.71
N ALA A 133 -4.47 13.29 -12.12
CA ALA A 133 -3.71 12.29 -12.86
C ALA A 133 -4.62 11.37 -13.70
N ALA A 134 -5.81 11.03 -13.21
CA ALA A 134 -6.80 10.27 -13.97
C ALA A 134 -7.31 11.05 -15.18
N ALA A 135 -7.68 12.32 -15.00
CA ALA A 135 -8.11 13.18 -16.11
C ALA A 135 -7.05 13.26 -17.22
N ALA A 136 -5.77 13.46 -16.84
CA ALA A 136 -4.67 13.48 -17.80
C ALA A 136 -4.48 12.15 -18.57
N LEU A 137 -4.87 11.02 -17.99
CA LEU A 137 -4.84 9.71 -18.66
C LEU A 137 -6.08 9.48 -19.53
N GLN A 138 -7.24 9.98 -19.13
CA GLN A 138 -8.46 9.96 -19.93
C GLN A 138 -8.26 10.79 -21.21
N ASP A 139 -7.59 11.93 -21.12
CA ASP A 139 -7.20 12.74 -22.29
C ASP A 139 -6.25 12.00 -23.24
N GLN A 140 -5.51 11.01 -22.73
CA GLN A 140 -4.65 10.11 -23.51
C GLN A 140 -5.40 8.87 -24.05
N GLY A 141 -6.71 8.78 -23.83
CA GLY A 141 -7.57 7.69 -24.29
C GLY A 141 -7.57 6.45 -23.39
N TYR A 142 -7.14 6.55 -22.13
CA TYR A 142 -7.26 5.46 -21.16
C TYR A 142 -8.60 5.50 -20.42
N GLU A 143 -9.10 4.32 -20.04
CA GLU A 143 -10.11 4.20 -19.00
C GLU A 143 -9.41 4.12 -17.64
N THR A 144 -9.94 4.83 -16.63
CA THR A 144 -9.28 4.98 -15.33
C THR A 144 -10.20 4.59 -14.18
N SER A 145 -9.64 3.95 -13.16
CA SER A 145 -10.32 3.68 -11.89
C SER A 145 -9.50 4.24 -10.74
N ILE A 146 -10.17 4.91 -9.79
CA ILE A 146 -9.57 5.38 -8.53
C ILE A 146 -10.27 4.68 -7.39
N ARG A 147 -9.50 4.05 -6.50
CA ARG A 147 -10.00 3.47 -5.24
C ARG A 147 -9.20 3.98 -4.06
N GLY A 148 -9.84 4.11 -2.91
CA GLY A 148 -9.11 4.24 -1.66
C GLY A 148 -8.46 2.91 -1.30
N ALA A 149 -7.18 2.93 -0.94
CA ALA A 149 -6.54 1.84 -0.23
C ALA A 149 -6.53 2.19 1.26
N GLU A 150 -7.15 1.31 2.05
CA GLU A 150 -7.35 1.47 3.49
C GLU A 150 -6.34 0.66 4.32
N ALA A 151 -5.49 -0.13 3.65
CA ALA A 151 -4.40 -0.89 4.24
C ALA A 151 -3.13 -0.69 3.41
N PHE A 152 -1.99 -0.54 4.07
CA PHE A 152 -0.68 -0.79 3.48
C PHE A 152 -0.28 -2.20 3.90
N SER A 153 0.09 -3.02 2.93
CA SER A 153 0.84 -4.22 3.22
C SER A 153 2.12 -4.17 2.42
N THR A 154 3.23 -4.18 3.13
CA THR A 154 4.56 -4.31 2.55
C THR A 154 4.88 -5.76 2.22
N LEU A 155 3.88 -6.63 2.06
CA LEU A 155 4.04 -8.07 1.77
C LEU A 155 4.91 -8.77 2.83
N GLY A 156 4.81 -8.32 4.10
CA GLY A 156 5.58 -8.85 5.22
C GLY A 156 7.05 -8.40 5.30
N TRP A 157 7.48 -7.44 4.48
CA TRP A 157 8.83 -6.84 4.56
C TRP A 157 8.98 -5.92 5.78
N PHE A 158 7.89 -5.31 6.23
CA PHE A 158 7.82 -4.49 7.44
C PHE A 158 6.76 -5.03 8.39
N ASN A 159 6.94 -4.76 9.69
CA ASN A 159 5.94 -5.04 10.73
C ASN A 159 4.87 -3.95 10.68
N ASP A 160 4.09 -3.94 9.61
CA ASP A 160 3.14 -2.87 9.34
C ASP A 160 2.09 -2.83 10.45
N PRO A 161 1.86 -1.64 11.05
CA PRO A 161 0.80 -1.49 12.02
C PRO A 161 -0.55 -1.61 11.32
N VAL A 162 -1.53 -2.19 12.01
CA VAL A 162 -2.93 -2.07 11.58
C VAL A 162 -3.33 -0.60 11.65
N LEU A 163 -3.93 -0.10 10.59
CA LEU A 163 -4.35 1.28 10.48
C LEU A 163 -5.79 1.46 10.96
N SER A 164 -6.12 2.63 11.51
CA SER A 164 -7.50 2.98 11.86
C SER A 164 -8.47 2.85 10.69
N THR A 165 -8.00 3.12 9.46
CA THR A 165 -8.75 2.96 8.22
C THR A 165 -9.18 1.52 7.97
N THR A 166 -8.27 0.55 8.18
CA THR A 166 -8.61 -0.89 8.09
C THR A 166 -9.68 -1.28 9.11
N LEU A 167 -9.63 -0.67 10.31
CA LEU A 167 -10.61 -0.91 11.36
C LEU A 167 -11.97 -0.24 11.09
N GLN A 168 -12.13 0.62 10.09
CA GLN A 168 -13.46 1.15 9.74
C GLN A 168 -14.35 0.09 9.08
N ARG A 169 -13.75 -0.98 8.53
CA ARG A 169 -14.45 -2.06 7.84
C ARG A 169 -15.25 -2.96 8.78
N SER A 170 -16.06 -3.84 8.19
CA SER A 170 -16.82 -4.86 8.91
C SER A 170 -15.88 -5.88 9.57
N ALA A 171 -16.36 -6.55 10.62
CA ALA A 171 -15.58 -7.60 11.29
C ALA A 171 -15.07 -8.70 10.32
N PRO A 172 -15.89 -9.26 9.41
CA PRO A 172 -15.40 -10.22 8.41
C PRO A 172 -14.30 -9.64 7.53
N SER A 173 -14.45 -8.40 7.05
CA SER A 173 -13.42 -7.78 6.20
C SER A 173 -12.10 -7.51 6.93
N ILE A 174 -12.14 -7.25 8.25
CA ILE A 174 -10.93 -7.15 9.08
C ILE A 174 -10.24 -8.51 9.15
N VAL A 175 -10.99 -9.58 9.42
CA VAL A 175 -10.45 -10.96 9.49
C VAL A 175 -9.85 -11.37 8.15
N GLU A 176 -10.59 -11.19 7.07
CA GLU A 176 -10.16 -11.48 5.70
C GLU A 176 -8.84 -10.78 5.37
N THR A 177 -8.73 -9.49 5.72
CA THR A 177 -7.50 -8.72 5.52
C THR A 177 -6.34 -9.32 6.31
N VAL A 178 -6.54 -9.65 7.60
CA VAL A 178 -5.48 -10.27 8.41
C VAL A 178 -4.99 -11.57 7.80
N LEU A 179 -5.89 -12.41 7.30
CA LEU A 179 -5.57 -13.70 6.70
C LEU A 179 -4.91 -13.58 5.32
N HIS A 180 -5.42 -12.69 4.46
CA HIS A 180 -4.84 -12.36 3.15
C HIS A 180 -3.37 -11.95 3.30
N GLU A 181 -3.09 -11.00 4.18
CA GLU A 181 -1.73 -10.49 4.37
C GLU A 181 -0.82 -11.46 5.12
N SER A 182 -1.38 -12.27 6.03
CA SER A 182 -0.66 -13.39 6.64
C SER A 182 -0.22 -14.40 5.58
N THR A 183 -0.99 -14.57 4.52
CA THR A 183 -0.62 -15.43 3.38
C THR A 183 0.58 -14.88 2.64
N HIS A 184 0.60 -13.58 2.31
CA HIS A 184 1.78 -12.94 1.71
C HIS A 184 3.04 -13.05 2.59
N SER A 185 2.87 -12.94 3.91
CA SER A 185 3.98 -13.11 4.86
C SER A 185 4.52 -14.54 4.89
N THR A 186 3.66 -15.52 4.62
CA THR A 186 3.98 -16.95 4.60
C THR A 186 4.64 -17.36 3.28
N ILE A 187 4.07 -16.94 2.16
CA ILE A 187 4.51 -17.33 0.81
C ILE A 187 4.39 -16.17 -0.17
N TRP A 188 5.46 -15.96 -0.93
CA TRP A 188 5.51 -15.04 -2.05
C TRP A 188 6.39 -15.61 -3.15
N VAL A 189 5.82 -15.80 -4.35
CA VAL A 189 6.54 -16.28 -5.53
C VAL A 189 7.01 -15.08 -6.37
N PRO A 190 8.33 -14.82 -6.46
CA PRO A 190 8.85 -13.66 -7.19
C PRO A 190 8.42 -13.66 -8.67
N GLY A 191 7.97 -12.53 -9.18
CA GLY A 191 7.55 -12.37 -10.58
C GLY A 191 6.15 -12.89 -10.92
N HIS A 192 5.44 -13.51 -9.97
CA HIS A 192 4.11 -14.09 -10.18
C HIS A 192 3.02 -13.39 -9.35
N VAL A 193 2.84 -12.09 -9.56
CA VAL A 193 1.88 -11.26 -8.80
C VAL A 193 0.47 -11.84 -8.84
N ASP A 194 -0.05 -12.19 -10.02
CA ASP A 194 -1.42 -12.72 -10.15
C ASP A 194 -1.65 -13.99 -9.33
N PHE A 195 -0.64 -14.87 -9.27
CA PHE A 195 -0.69 -16.07 -8.45
C PHE A 195 -0.71 -15.72 -6.96
N ASN A 196 0.18 -14.83 -6.52
CA ASN A 196 0.29 -14.44 -5.11
C ASN A 196 -1.00 -13.79 -4.61
N GLU A 197 -1.59 -12.88 -5.39
CA GLU A 197 -2.86 -12.23 -5.04
C GLU A 197 -4.03 -13.22 -5.05
N SER A 198 -4.09 -14.11 -6.05
CA SER A 198 -5.16 -15.11 -6.13
C SER A 198 -5.13 -16.08 -4.95
N LEU A 199 -3.93 -16.51 -4.54
CA LEU A 199 -3.74 -17.36 -3.37
C LEU A 199 -4.15 -16.66 -2.08
N ALA A 200 -3.69 -15.42 -1.88
CA ALA A 200 -4.00 -14.63 -0.69
C ALA A 200 -5.51 -14.35 -0.58
N ASN A 201 -6.18 -14.00 -1.68
CA ASN A 201 -7.62 -13.84 -1.72
C ASN A 201 -8.36 -15.13 -1.35
N PHE A 202 -7.94 -16.27 -1.92
CA PHE A 202 -8.55 -17.56 -1.63
C PHE A 202 -8.45 -17.91 -0.13
N VAL A 203 -7.25 -17.79 0.44
CA VAL A 203 -7.02 -18.07 1.88
C VAL A 203 -7.78 -17.08 2.77
N GLY A 204 -7.77 -15.79 2.42
CA GLY A 204 -8.47 -14.75 3.17
C GLY A 204 -9.98 -14.98 3.22
N ILE A 205 -10.60 -15.24 2.07
CA ILE A 205 -12.03 -15.49 1.95
C ILE A 205 -12.39 -16.79 2.67
N GLN A 206 -11.69 -17.90 2.37
CA GLN A 206 -12.02 -19.20 2.95
C GLN A 206 -11.86 -19.20 4.46
N GLY A 207 -10.75 -18.67 4.98
CA GLY A 207 -10.53 -18.65 6.43
C GLY A 207 -11.44 -17.68 7.19
N THR A 208 -12.11 -16.73 6.52
CA THR A 208 -13.11 -15.87 7.16
C THR A 208 -14.44 -16.61 7.39
N LEU A 209 -14.67 -17.72 6.69
CA LEU A 209 -15.89 -18.53 6.80
C LEU A 209 -15.81 -19.64 7.88
N ASP A 210 -14.60 -19.96 8.35
CA ASP A 210 -14.31 -21.04 9.32
C ASP A 210 -14.30 -20.55 10.79
#